data_AF-A0A522E1L7-F1
#
_entry.id   AF-A0A522E1L7-F1
#
_cell.length_a   1.000
_cell.length_b   1.000
_cell.length_c   1.000
_cell.angle_alpha   90.00
_cell.angle_beta   90.00
_cell.angle_gamma   90.00
#
_symmetry.space_group_name_H-M   'P 1'
#
loop_
_entity.id
_entity.type
_entity.pdbx_description
1 polymer ?
#
loop_
_entity_poly.entity_id
_entity_poly.type
_entity_poly.pdbx_seq_one_letter_code
_entity_poly.pdbx_strand_id
1 'polypeptide(L)'
;MRSSSGYKKAQFFILSALTIVALMYLMGRWINASTIPDTSSTAVNSAPFIFNDIIEKTLQTVKLSTDCLELTYNMQEYSTFVKDFAAKNGYDLRYDYTIAPPCSGADKTSRTLVFNVTMSSSSMVVAKNFTSPWP
;
A
#
# COMPACT_ATOMS: atom_id res chain seq x y z
N MET A 1 -32.27 66.24 -36.14
CA MET A 1 -32.58 64.81 -35.88
C MET A 1 -31.40 63.95 -36.33
N ARG A 2 -30.58 63.43 -35.41
CA ARG A 2 -29.54 62.44 -35.75
C ARG A 2 -29.19 61.58 -34.52
N SER A 3 -29.58 60.31 -34.61
CA SER A 3 -28.95 59.10 -34.06
C SER A 3 -28.35 59.13 -32.64
N SER A 4 -29.11 58.64 -31.65
CA SER A 4 -28.59 58.16 -30.35
C SER A 4 -29.24 56.82 -29.94
N SER A 5 -29.24 55.84 -30.85
CA SER A 5 -29.73 54.48 -30.58
C SER A 5 -28.64 53.41 -30.65
N GLY A 6 -27.39 53.77 -30.99
CA GLY A 6 -26.24 52.85 -31.10
C GLY A 6 -25.54 52.55 -29.77
N TYR A 7 -25.32 53.56 -28.92
CA TYR A 7 -24.57 53.40 -27.67
C TYR A 7 -25.22 52.45 -26.66
N LYS A 8 -26.56 52.48 -26.55
CA LYS A 8 -27.31 51.60 -25.65
C LYS A 8 -27.27 50.13 -26.08
N LYS A 9 -27.22 49.86 -27.39
CA LYS A 9 -27.13 48.49 -27.93
C LYS A 9 -25.75 47.87 -27.70
N ALA A 10 -24.68 48.67 -27.86
CA ALA A 10 -23.32 48.23 -27.57
C ALA A 10 -23.10 47.95 -26.07
N GLN A 11 -23.67 48.78 -25.19
CA GLN A 11 -23.62 48.57 -23.74
C GLN A 11 -24.33 47.27 -23.31
N PHE A 12 -25.49 46.97 -23.89
CA PHE A 12 -26.20 45.72 -23.61
C PHE A 12 -25.42 44.49 -24.08
N PHE A 13 -24.76 44.58 -25.24
CA PHE A 13 -23.92 43.51 -25.75
C PHE A 13 -22.74 43.20 -24.84
N ILE A 14 -22.02 44.23 -24.38
CA ILE A 14 -20.89 44.06 -23.44
C ILE A 14 -21.36 43.47 -22.10
N LEU A 15 -22.52 43.91 -21.60
CA LEU A 15 -23.11 43.38 -20.37
C LEU A 15 -23.49 41.89 -20.53
N SER A 16 -24.07 41.51 -21.67
CA SER A 16 -24.41 40.11 -21.97
C SER A 16 -23.16 39.22 -22.11
N ALA A 17 -22.09 39.71 -22.72
CA ALA A 17 -20.85 38.96 -22.85
C ALA A 17 -20.19 38.70 -21.48
N LEU A 18 -20.13 39.72 -20.61
CA LEU A 18 -19.59 39.57 -19.26
C LEU A 18 -20.40 38.60 -18.40
N THR A 19 -21.73 38.63 -18.51
CA THR A 19 -22.60 37.72 -17.75
C THR A 19 -22.47 36.27 -18.21
N ILE A 20 -22.34 36.03 -19.53
CA ILE A 20 -22.10 34.68 -20.06
C ILE A 20 -20.75 34.12 -19.59
N VAL A 21 -19.68 34.93 -19.64
CA VAL A 21 -18.34 34.52 -19.17
C VAL A 21 -18.35 34.24 -17.67
N ALA A 22 -19.03 35.08 -16.87
CA ALA A 22 -19.16 34.86 -15.43
C ALA A 22 -19.94 33.58 -15.10
N LEU A 23 -21.02 33.28 -15.82
CA LEU A 23 -21.78 32.04 -15.68
C LEU A 23 -20.95 30.81 -16.05
N MET A 24 -20.20 30.86 -17.15
CA MET A 24 -19.30 29.78 -17.55
C MET A 24 -18.19 29.54 -16.52
N TYR A 25 -17.63 30.60 -15.94
CA TYR A 25 -16.63 30.49 -14.86
C TYR A 25 -17.22 29.85 -13.60
N LEU A 26 -18.42 30.25 -13.20
CA LEU A 26 -19.12 29.68 -12.05
C LEU A 26 -19.48 28.20 -12.26
N MET A 27 -19.94 27.83 -13.46
CA MET A 27 -20.19 26.44 -13.83
C MET A 27 -18.90 25.62 -13.82
N GLY A 28 -17.81 26.14 -14.37
CA GLY A 28 -16.51 25.48 -14.32
C GLY A 28 -16.02 25.26 -12.89
N ARG A 29 -16.24 26.21 -11.98
CA ARG A 29 -15.90 26.07 -10.56
C ARG A 29 -16.79 25.04 -9.86
N TRP A 30 -18.09 24.99 -10.19
CA TRP A 30 -19.01 24.00 -9.63
C TRP A 30 -18.70 22.58 -10.09
N ILE A 31 -18.37 22.39 -11.37
CA ILE A 31 -18.06 21.07 -11.95
C ILE A 31 -16.71 20.55 -11.43
N ASN A 32 -15.69 21.42 -11.31
CA ASN A 32 -14.36 21.02 -10.85
C ASN A 32 -14.21 20.90 -9.32
N ALA A 33 -15.16 21.40 -8.52
CA ALA A 33 -15.06 21.35 -7.06
C ALA A 33 -15.39 19.97 -6.45
N SER A 34 -15.84 18.99 -7.25
CA SER A 34 -16.33 17.70 -6.74
C SER A 34 -15.63 16.46 -7.30
N THR A 35 -14.56 16.62 -8.07
CA THR A 35 -13.77 15.50 -8.63
C THR A 35 -12.32 15.74 -8.25
N ILE A 36 -11.82 15.29 -7.12
CA ILE A 36 -11.78 13.92 -6.61
C ILE A 36 -11.57 14.08 -5.09
N PRO A 37 -12.42 13.53 -4.19
CA PRO A 37 -11.96 13.34 -2.83
C PRO A 37 -10.70 12.49 -2.91
N ASP A 38 -9.61 12.93 -2.30
CA ASP A 38 -8.30 12.28 -2.33
C ASP A 38 -8.36 10.92 -1.58
N THR A 39 -9.09 9.96 -2.16
CA THR A 39 -9.29 8.59 -1.66
C THR A 39 -8.00 7.79 -1.71
N SER A 40 -6.94 8.33 -2.33
CA SER A 40 -5.58 7.80 -2.27
C SER A 40 -5.05 7.80 -0.83
N SER A 41 -5.41 8.79 0.00
CA SER A 41 -4.95 8.91 1.38
C SER A 41 -5.75 8.05 2.37
N THR A 42 -6.97 7.64 2.02
CA THR A 42 -7.92 7.00 2.95
C THR A 42 -8.04 5.48 2.76
N ALA A 43 -7.47 4.90 1.71
CA ALA A 43 -7.73 3.50 1.32
C ALA A 43 -6.57 2.51 1.52
N VAL A 44 -5.42 2.92 2.09
CA VAL A 44 -4.33 1.97 2.37
C VAL A 44 -3.92 2.06 3.83
N ASN A 45 -4.60 1.29 4.70
CA ASN A 45 -3.95 0.84 5.92
C ASN A 45 -2.74 -0.01 5.48
N SER A 46 -1.58 0.63 5.34
CA SER A 46 -0.36 0.03 4.80
C SER A 46 0.15 -1.11 5.66
N ALA A 47 -0.13 -1.10 6.96
CA ALA A 47 0.24 -2.15 7.90
C ALA A 47 -0.29 -3.55 7.50
N PRO A 48 -1.60 -3.80 7.35
CA PRO A 48 -2.11 -5.10 6.87
C PRO A 48 -1.53 -5.52 5.52
N PHE A 49 -1.32 -4.58 4.60
CA PHE A 49 -0.77 -4.87 3.28
C PHE A 49 0.69 -5.32 3.35
N ILE A 50 1.53 -4.54 4.02
CA ILE A 50 2.94 -4.87 4.27
C ILE A 50 3.06 -6.19 5.02
N PHE A 51 2.22 -6.40 6.04
CA PHE A 51 2.20 -7.63 6.80
C PHE A 51 1.89 -8.84 5.92
N ASN A 52 0.86 -8.76 5.07
CA ASN A 52 0.52 -9.85 4.17
C ASN A 52 1.63 -10.13 3.14
N ASP A 53 2.29 -9.08 2.63
CA ASP A 53 3.44 -9.26 1.73
C ASP A 53 4.61 -9.95 2.44
N ILE A 54 4.94 -9.59 3.68
CA ILE A 54 5.95 -10.30 4.49
C ILE A 54 5.61 -11.79 4.63
N ILE A 55 4.34 -12.12 4.86
CA ILE A 55 3.91 -13.52 4.97
C ILE A 55 4.04 -14.25 3.64
N GLU A 56 3.64 -13.62 2.53
CA GLU A 56 3.73 -14.22 1.19
C GLU A 56 5.20 -14.45 0.79
N LYS A 57 6.05 -13.45 1.02
CA LYS A 57 7.49 -13.51 0.73
C LYS A 57 8.21 -14.52 1.62
N THR A 58 7.80 -14.67 2.88
CA THR A 58 8.28 -15.76 3.74
C THR A 58 8.07 -17.12 3.08
N LEU A 59 6.85 -17.39 2.58
CA LEU A 59 6.55 -18.66 1.92
C LEU A 59 7.36 -18.85 0.63
N GLN A 60 7.65 -17.76 -0.10
CA GLN A 60 8.53 -17.81 -1.27
C GLN A 60 9.97 -18.15 -0.88
N THR A 61 10.52 -17.52 0.17
CA THR A 61 11.86 -17.83 0.68
C THR A 61 11.99 -19.31 1.06
N VAL A 62 10.99 -19.85 1.76
CA VAL A 62 10.97 -21.29 2.10
C VAL A 62 11.01 -22.15 0.84
N LYS A 63 10.18 -21.85 -0.17
CA LYS A 63 10.12 -22.63 -1.42
C LYS A 63 11.39 -22.56 -2.27
N LEU A 64 12.14 -21.45 -2.18
CA LEU A 64 13.36 -21.25 -2.98
C LEU A 64 14.57 -21.97 -2.41
N SER A 65 14.61 -22.18 -1.09
CA SER A 65 15.71 -22.89 -0.44
C SER A 65 15.71 -24.38 -0.81
N THR A 66 16.86 -24.87 -1.26
CA THR A 66 17.04 -26.24 -1.74
C THR A 66 17.62 -27.17 -0.67
N ASP A 67 18.52 -26.65 0.17
CA ASP A 67 19.16 -27.39 1.25
C ASP A 67 18.80 -26.81 2.63
N CYS A 68 18.88 -27.60 3.71
CA CYS A 68 18.55 -27.06 5.05
C CYS A 68 19.52 -25.95 5.49
N LEU A 69 20.80 -26.03 5.11
CA LEU A 69 21.76 -24.96 5.40
C LEU A 69 21.35 -23.66 4.71
N GLU A 70 20.97 -23.76 3.44
CA GLU A 70 20.46 -22.63 2.66
C GLU A 70 19.14 -22.10 3.21
N LEU A 71 18.21 -22.98 3.61
CA LEU A 71 16.97 -22.60 4.28
C LEU A 71 17.23 -21.82 5.57
N THR A 72 18.13 -22.33 6.42
CA THR A 72 18.45 -21.68 7.68
C THR A 72 19.06 -20.30 7.44
N TYR A 73 20.00 -20.21 6.48
CA TYR A 73 20.64 -18.97 6.09
C TYR A 73 19.64 -17.97 5.50
N ASN A 74 18.86 -18.37 4.48
CA ASN A 74 17.88 -17.53 3.81
C ASN A 74 16.81 -17.04 4.78
N MET A 75 16.32 -17.91 5.67
CA MET A 75 15.34 -17.53 6.68
C MET A 75 15.90 -16.53 7.70
N GLN A 76 17.16 -16.71 8.11
CA GLN A 76 17.83 -15.79 9.02
C GLN A 76 18.05 -14.42 8.37
N GLU A 77 18.56 -14.39 7.14
CA GLU A 77 18.78 -13.15 6.38
C GLU A 77 17.45 -12.43 6.13
N TYR A 78 16.45 -13.16 5.64
CA TYR A 78 15.12 -12.63 5.40
C TYR A 78 14.48 -12.07 6.69
N SER A 79 14.59 -12.79 7.81
CA SER A 79 14.06 -12.31 9.10
C SER A 79 14.71 -11.01 9.56
N THR A 80 16.00 -10.83 9.28
CA THR A 80 16.74 -9.60 9.59
C THR A 80 16.27 -8.47 8.68
N PHE A 81 16.18 -8.74 7.38
CA PHE A 81 15.70 -7.77 6.39
C PHE A 81 14.30 -7.24 6.71
N VAL A 82 13.34 -8.12 7.04
CA VAL A 82 11.96 -7.67 7.31
C VAL A 82 11.84 -6.90 8.61
N LYS A 83 12.66 -7.22 9.63
CA LYS A 83 12.72 -6.45 10.88
C LYS A 83 13.24 -5.04 10.63
N ASP A 84 14.32 -4.91 9.87
CA ASP A 84 14.88 -3.61 9.49
C ASP A 84 13.91 -2.80 8.61
N PHE A 85 13.26 -3.47 7.65
CA PHE A 85 12.26 -2.85 6.80
C PHE A 85 11.05 -2.35 7.61
N ALA A 86 10.52 -3.17 8.52
CA ALA A 86 9.42 -2.78 9.39
C ALA A 86 9.80 -1.60 10.28
N ALA A 87 10.98 -1.64 10.91
CA ALA A 87 11.49 -0.56 11.75
C ALA A 87 11.63 0.77 10.99
N LYS A 88 12.14 0.74 9.75
CA LYS A 88 12.24 1.94 8.88
C LYS A 88 10.88 2.55 8.54
N ASN A 89 9.83 1.73 8.52
CA ASN A 89 8.46 2.16 8.28
C ASN A 89 7.68 2.47 9.57
N GLY A 90 8.33 2.48 10.73
CA GLY A 90 7.71 2.81 12.02
C GLY A 90 6.88 1.67 12.64
N TYR A 91 7.14 0.43 12.22
CA TYR A 91 6.49 -0.76 12.77
C TYR A 91 7.45 -1.56 13.64
N ASP A 92 6.92 -2.14 14.72
CA ASP A 92 7.64 -3.14 15.51
C ASP A 92 7.21 -4.54 15.06
N LEU A 93 8.14 -5.27 14.44
CA LEU A 93 7.92 -6.60 13.89
C LEU A 93 8.63 -7.67 14.73
N ARG A 94 7.83 -8.55 15.33
CA ARG A 94 8.28 -9.79 15.93
C ARG A 94 8.11 -10.93 14.92
N TYR A 95 9.24 -11.52 14.52
CA TYR A 95 9.30 -12.58 13.54
C TYR A 95 10.02 -13.78 14.15
N ASP A 96 9.25 -14.75 14.61
CA ASP A 96 9.72 -15.98 15.24
C ASP A 96 9.40 -17.17 14.32
N TYR A 97 10.36 -18.07 14.13
CA TYR A 97 10.16 -19.29 13.36
C TYR A 97 10.90 -20.47 13.99
N THR A 98 10.33 -21.66 13.79
CA THR A 98 10.95 -22.92 14.23
C THR A 98 10.99 -23.90 13.07
N ILE A 99 12.17 -24.46 12.81
CA ILE A 99 12.40 -25.51 11.83
C ILE A 99 12.44 -26.84 12.59
N ALA A 100 11.55 -27.77 12.26
CA ALA A 100 11.55 -29.09 12.89
C ALA A 100 12.84 -29.87 12.54
N PRO A 101 13.56 -30.44 13.53
CA PRO A 101 14.74 -31.29 13.28
C PRO A 101 14.35 -32.64 12.64
N PRO A 102 15.29 -33.39 12.02
CA PRO A 102 16.73 -33.13 11.90
C PRO A 102 17.16 -32.46 10.58
N CYS A 103 18.17 -31.59 10.67
CA CYS A 103 18.95 -31.11 9.53
C CYS A 103 20.29 -31.85 9.42
N SER A 104 20.28 -33.16 9.61
CA SER A 104 21.38 -34.04 9.24
C SER A 104 21.28 -34.36 7.74
N GLY A 105 22.43 -34.34 7.05
CA GLY A 105 22.52 -34.29 5.59
C GLY A 105 21.73 -35.36 4.82
N ALA A 106 21.36 -34.99 3.59
CA ALA A 106 20.74 -35.78 2.51
C ALA A 106 19.32 -36.33 2.72
N ASP A 107 18.68 -36.13 3.87
CA ASP A 107 17.28 -36.53 4.03
C ASP A 107 16.32 -35.54 3.35
N LYS A 108 15.81 -35.95 2.19
CA LYS A 108 14.67 -35.34 1.44
C LYS A 108 13.33 -35.68 2.09
N THR A 109 13.24 -35.53 3.40
CA THR A 109 11.97 -35.72 4.10
C THR A 109 11.28 -34.37 4.20
N SER A 110 10.00 -34.33 3.81
CA SER A 110 9.22 -33.10 3.88
C SER A 110 9.20 -32.58 5.32
N ARG A 111 9.68 -31.36 5.52
CA ARG A 111 9.74 -30.69 6.83
C ARG A 111 8.58 -29.71 6.95
N THR A 112 8.16 -29.44 8.18
CA THR A 112 7.19 -28.37 8.45
C THR A 112 7.86 -27.26 9.24
N LEU A 113 7.80 -26.05 8.70
CA LEU A 113 8.21 -24.85 9.41
C LEU A 113 6.99 -24.24 10.09
N VAL A 114 7.15 -23.80 11.33
CA VAL A 114 6.11 -23.09 12.08
C VAL A 114 6.55 -21.65 12.25
N PHE A 115 5.67 -20.73 11.89
CA PHE A 115 5.90 -19.29 11.94
C PHE A 115 4.94 -18.64 12.92
N ASN A 116 5.46 -17.71 13.70
CA ASN A 116 4.71 -16.80 14.55
C ASN A 116 5.19 -15.38 14.24
N VAL A 117 4.37 -14.64 13.49
CA VAL A 117 4.71 -13.30 13.04
C VAL A 117 3.69 -12.32 13.60
N THR A 118 4.19 -11.30 14.28
CA THR A 118 3.41 -10.23 14.90
C THR A 118 3.98 -8.89 14.47
N MET A 119 3.13 -7.97 14.01
CA MET A 119 3.53 -6.61 13.67
C MET A 119 2.64 -5.63 14.39
N SER A 120 3.24 -4.63 15.02
CA SER A 120 2.53 -3.62 15.79
C SER A 120 2.90 -2.20 15.35
N SER A 121 1.93 -1.32 15.45
CA SER A 121 2.04 0.13 15.26
C SER A 121 1.40 0.83 16.46
N SER A 122 1.43 2.17 16.48
CA SER A 122 0.76 2.98 17.50
C SER A 122 -0.76 2.78 17.55
N SER A 123 -1.38 2.29 16.47
CA SER A 123 -2.83 2.18 16.33
C SER A 123 -3.34 0.77 16.06
N MET A 124 -2.46 -0.18 15.73
CA MET A 124 -2.87 -1.51 15.26
C MET A 124 -1.85 -2.59 15.63
N VAL A 125 -2.36 -3.79 15.90
CA VAL A 125 -1.55 -5.00 16.03
C VAL A 125 -2.13 -6.07 15.11
N VAL A 126 -1.28 -6.66 14.28
CA VAL A 126 -1.62 -7.80 13.42
C VAL A 126 -0.73 -8.99 13.77
N ALA A 127 -1.32 -10.17 13.80
CA ALA A 127 -0.63 -11.40 14.17
C ALA A 127 -1.07 -12.52 13.24
N LYS A 128 -0.15 -13.40 12.88
CA LYS A 128 -0.46 -14.59 12.10
C LYS A 128 0.49 -15.72 12.45
N ASN A 129 -0.13 -16.84 12.80
CA ASN A 129 0.54 -18.12 12.97
C ASN A 129 0.23 -18.98 11.75
N PHE A 130 1.25 -19.54 11.12
CA PHE A 130 1.08 -20.39 9.96
C PHE A 130 2.20 -21.41 9.86
N THR A 131 1.95 -22.46 9.09
CA THR A 131 2.92 -23.52 8.83
C THR A 131 3.15 -23.66 7.33
N SER A 132 4.39 -23.91 6.93
CA SER A 132 4.72 -24.21 5.54
C SER A 132 5.45 -25.55 5.44
N PRO A 133 5.00 -26.46 4.57
CA PRO A 133 5.82 -27.60 4.20
C PRO A 133 7.03 -27.11 3.39
N TRP A 134 8.16 -27.78 3.58
CA TRP A 134 9.40 -27.64 2.82
C TRP A 134 9.79 -29.02 2.28
N PRO A 135 10.12 -29.15 0.99
CA PRO A 135 10.39 -30.44 0.34
C PRO A 135 11.67 -31.14 0.82
#